data_AF-A0A5B7IKV3-F1
#
_entry.id   AF-A0A5B7IKV3-F1
#
_cell.length_a   1.000
_cell.length_b   1.000
_cell.length_c   1.000
_cell.angle_alpha   90.00
_cell.angle_beta   90.00
_cell.angle_gamma   90.00
#
_symmetry.space_group_name_H-M   'P 1'
#
loop_
_entity.id
_entity.type
_entity.pdbx_description
1 polymer ?
#
loop_
_entity_poly.entity_id
_entity_poly.type
_entity_poly.pdbx_seq_one_letter_code
_entity_poly.pdbx_strand_id
1 'polypeptide(L)'
;MVVKKINNLRTTYRKELKKVQASKKSGAGAYDVYVPKLWYFENLAFLHDQETPREGLTNIEENESELLNLAQWYRSLHFLHQSNPQRHS
;
A
#
# COMPACT_ATOMS: atom_id res chain seq x y z
N MET A 1 -18.39 -24.38 15.26
CA MET A 1 -19.42 -24.13 14.22
C MET A 1 -19.67 -22.65 13.91
N VAL A 2 -19.55 -21.72 14.88
CA VAL A 2 -19.81 -20.27 14.65
C VAL A 2 -18.63 -19.53 13.99
N VAL A 3 -17.41 -19.73 14.50
CA VAL A 3 -16.19 -19.08 13.97
C VAL A 3 -16.00 -19.32 12.47
N LYS A 4 -16.25 -20.55 12.00
CA LYS A 4 -16.19 -20.92 10.58
C LYS A 4 -17.19 -20.11 9.75
N LYS A 5 -18.41 -19.89 10.26
CA LYS A 5 -19.44 -19.08 9.57
C LYS A 5 -19.02 -17.61 9.48
N ILE A 6 -18.48 -17.05 10.57
CA ILE A 6 -17.98 -15.67 10.60
C ILE A 6 -16.83 -15.49 9.59
N ASN A 7 -15.87 -16.43 9.57
CA ASN A 7 -14.74 -16.37 8.64
C ASN A 7 -15.18 -16.49 7.17
N ASN A 8 -16.21 -17.30 6.89
CA ASN A 8 -16.79 -17.40 5.57
C ASN A 8 -17.45 -16.07 5.14
N LEU A 9 -18.18 -15.40 6.04
CA LEU A 9 -18.77 -14.08 5.76
C LEU A 9 -17.69 -13.04 5.47
N ARG A 10 -16.65 -12.96 6.31
CA ARG A 10 -15.51 -12.05 6.12
C ARG A 10 -14.82 -12.29 4.78
N THR A 11 -14.58 -13.55 4.43
CA THR A 11 -13.95 -13.93 3.16
C THR A 11 -14.78 -13.49 1.96
N THR A 12 -16.09 -13.71 1.99
CA THR A 12 -17.00 -13.32 0.91
C THR A 12 -17.08 -11.81 0.77
N TYR A 13 -17.22 -11.09 1.88
CA TYR A 13 -17.22 -9.62 1.90
C TYR A 13 -15.93 -9.05 1.29
N ARG A 14 -14.77 -9.53 1.73
CA ARG A 14 -13.46 -9.11 1.23
C ARG A 14 -13.31 -9.29 -0.29
N LYS A 15 -13.78 -10.42 -0.82
CA LYS A 15 -13.72 -10.69 -2.27
C LYS A 15 -14.58 -9.70 -3.05
N GLU A 16 -15.76 -9.36 -2.54
CA GLU A 16 -16.66 -8.43 -3.19
C GLU A 16 -16.14 -6.99 -3.10
N LEU A 17 -15.65 -6.58 -1.92
CA LEU A 17 -15.00 -5.28 -1.70
C LEU A 17 -13.82 -5.05 -2.64
N LYS A 18 -12.98 -6.07 -2.87
CA LYS A 18 -11.86 -5.98 -3.82
C LYS A 18 -12.31 -5.67 -5.25
N LYS A 19 -13.46 -6.20 -5.70
CA LYS A 19 -13.99 -5.90 -7.05
C LYS A 19 -14.46 -4.45 -7.15
N VAL A 20 -15.15 -3.97 -6.11
CA VAL A 20 -15.56 -2.56 -6.01
C VAL A 20 -14.34 -1.66 -6.04
N GLN A 21 -13.32 -1.94 -5.23
CA GLN A 21 -12.08 -1.16 -5.21
C GLN A 21 -11.32 -1.23 -6.54
N ALA A 22 -11.22 -2.40 -7.16
CA ALA A 22 -10.57 -2.57 -8.44
C ALA A 22 -11.25 -1.73 -9.54
N SER A 23 -12.58 -1.72 -9.58
CA SER A 23 -13.33 -0.90 -10.54
C SER A 23 -13.13 0.61 -10.36
N LYS A 24 -12.79 1.06 -9.13
CA LYS A 24 -12.52 2.48 -8.83
C LYS A 24 -11.08 2.89 -9.14
N LYS A 25 -10.15 1.94 -9.29
CA LYS A 25 -8.70 2.22 -9.35
C LYS A 25 -8.20 2.59 -10.75
N SER A 26 -8.89 2.13 -11.80
CA SER A 26 -8.74 2.67 -13.16
C SER A 26 -9.60 3.93 -13.29
N GLY A 27 -9.28 4.87 -14.18
CA GLY A 27 -10.10 6.05 -14.52
C GLY A 27 -11.45 5.70 -15.19
N ALA A 28 -12.14 4.73 -14.62
CA ALA A 28 -13.46 4.25 -14.93
C ALA A 28 -14.46 5.40 -14.77
N GLY A 29 -15.26 5.66 -15.80
CA GLY A 29 -16.38 6.58 -15.69
C GLY A 29 -17.39 6.06 -14.66
N ALA A 30 -18.33 6.90 -14.22
CA ALA A 30 -19.33 6.53 -13.21
C ALA A 30 -20.13 5.23 -13.53
N TYR A 31 -20.17 4.83 -14.81
CA TYR A 31 -20.85 3.63 -15.30
C TYR A 31 -19.98 2.36 -15.29
N ASP A 32 -18.67 2.48 -15.09
CA ASP A 32 -17.72 1.36 -15.06
C ASP A 32 -17.45 0.84 -13.64
N VAL A 33 -18.08 1.45 -12.62
CA VAL A 33 -17.91 1.04 -11.22
C VAL A 33 -18.72 -0.24 -10.98
N TYR A 34 -18.03 -1.27 -10.49
CA TYR A 34 -18.62 -2.56 -10.18
C TYR A 34 -19.66 -2.43 -9.05
N VAL A 35 -20.87 -2.91 -9.32
CA VAL A 35 -21.95 -3.02 -8.32
C VAL A 35 -21.90 -4.40 -7.65
N PRO A 36 -21.81 -4.46 -6.31
CA PRO A 36 -21.87 -5.72 -5.57
C PRO A 36 -23.11 -6.55 -5.91
N LYS A 37 -22.93 -7.85 -6.12
CA LYS A 37 -24.03 -8.79 -6.41
C LYS A 37 -24.74 -9.27 -5.14
N LEU A 38 -24.14 -9.08 -3.98
CA LEU A 38 -24.68 -9.51 -2.70
C LEU A 38 -25.68 -8.47 -2.19
N TRP A 39 -26.94 -8.86 -2.04
CA TRP A 39 -28.00 -7.97 -1.52
C TRP A 39 -27.71 -7.46 -0.11
N TYR A 40 -26.96 -8.22 0.68
CA TYR A 40 -26.56 -7.87 2.05
C TYR A 40 -25.16 -7.25 2.13
N PHE A 41 -24.55 -6.85 1.01
CA PHE A 41 -23.20 -6.29 1.02
C PHE A 41 -23.08 -5.08 1.96
N GLU A 42 -24.03 -4.14 1.87
CA GLU A 42 -24.07 -2.95 2.72
C GLU A 42 -24.29 -3.29 4.21
N ASN A 43 -25.04 -4.35 4.50
CA ASN A 43 -25.23 -4.84 5.88
C ASN A 43 -23.93 -5.39 6.49
N LEU A 44 -22.93 -5.72 5.65
CA LEU A 44 -21.61 -6.17 6.08
C LEU A 44 -20.57 -5.05 6.11
N ALA A 45 -20.96 -3.79 5.89
CA ALA A 45 -20.05 -2.65 5.88
C ALA A 45 -19.23 -2.50 7.18
N PHE A 46 -19.78 -2.94 8.32
CA PHE A 46 -19.07 -2.97 9.61
C PHE A 46 -17.80 -3.86 9.61
N LEU A 47 -17.64 -4.74 8.62
CA LEU A 47 -16.43 -5.54 8.46
C LEU A 47 -15.29 -4.77 7.78
N HIS A 48 -15.55 -3.58 7.22
CA HIS A 48 -14.55 -2.78 6.51
C HIS A 48 -13.35 -2.41 7.39
N ASP A 49 -13.61 -2.08 8.65
CA ASP A 49 -12.57 -1.69 9.62
C ASP A 49 -11.58 -2.82 9.91
N GLN A 50 -12.01 -4.09 9.77
CA GLN A 50 -11.12 -5.25 9.90
C GLN A 50 -10.37 -5.59 8.62
N GLU A 51 -10.83 -5.12 7.46
CA GLU A 51 -10.24 -5.41 6.15
C GLU A 51 -9.20 -4.37 5.74
N THR A 52 -9.30 -3.15 6.27
CA THR A 52 -8.31 -2.11 6.06
C THR A 52 -7.13 -2.41 6.99
N PRO A 53 -5.92 -2.71 6.48
CA PRO A 53 -4.76 -2.87 7.34
C PRO A 53 -4.61 -1.59 8.16
N ARG A 54 -4.60 -1.72 9.49
CA ARG A 54 -4.23 -0.59 10.34
C ARG A 54 -2.84 -0.16 9.92
N GLU A 55 -2.64 1.13 9.66
CA GLU A 55 -1.31 1.64 9.38
C GLU A 55 -0.37 1.23 10.51
N GLY A 56 0.69 0.51 10.15
CA GLY A 56 1.69 0.09 11.10
C GLY A 56 2.42 1.33 11.60
N LEU A 57 2.43 1.55 12.91
CA LEU A 57 3.34 2.51 13.49
C LEU A 57 4.74 1.90 13.44
N THR A 58 5.65 2.52 12.69
CA THR A 58 7.06 2.14 12.69
C THR A 58 7.72 2.71 13.95
N ASN A 59 8.45 1.88 14.70
CA ASN A 59 9.28 2.32 15.84
C ASN A 59 10.63 2.91 15.39
N ILE A 60 10.81 3.12 14.09
CA ILE A 60 12.04 3.67 13.54
C ILE A 60 11.87 5.18 13.58
N GLU A 61 12.58 5.85 14.48
CA GLU A 61 12.80 7.29 14.36
C GLU A 61 13.59 7.50 13.08
N GLU A 62 12.92 7.94 12.01
CA GLU A 62 13.58 8.40 10.80
C GLU A 62 14.39 9.63 11.17
N ASN A 63 15.67 9.41 11.52
CA ASN A 63 16.62 10.47 11.75
C ASN A 63 16.97 11.10 10.39
N GLU A 64 16.06 11.94 9.89
CA GLU A 64 16.16 12.70 8.64
C GLU A 64 17.54 13.34 8.46
N SER A 65 18.16 13.77 9.57
CA SER A 65 19.50 14.36 9.56
C SER A 65 20.60 13.38 9.13
N GLU A 66 20.52 12.11 9.51
CA GLU A 66 21.48 11.07 9.15
C GLU A 66 21.33 10.62 7.71
N LEU A 67 20.08 10.56 7.21
CA LEU A 67 19.77 10.27 5.81
C LEU A 67 20.26 11.40 4.88
N LEU A 68 20.09 12.66 5.28
CA LEU A 68 20.60 13.82 4.54
C LEU A 68 22.14 13.83 4.52
N ASN A 69 22.79 13.51 5.63
CA ASN A 69 24.25 13.43 5.72
C ASN A 69 24.81 12.31 4.83
N LEU A 70 24.22 11.12 4.84
CA LEU A 70 24.63 10.01 3.97
C LEU A 70 24.43 10.34 2.48
N ALA A 71 23.31 10.97 2.13
CA ALA A 71 23.05 11.40 0.76
C ALA A 71 24.06 12.46 0.29
N GLN A 72 24.47 13.37 1.16
CA GLN A 72 25.53 14.34 0.86
C GLN A 72 26.89 13.66 0.71
N TRP A 73 27.23 12.73 1.59
CA TRP A 73 28.49 11.99 1.53
C TRP A 73 28.60 11.16 0.23
N TYR A 74 27.53 10.48 -0.16
CA TYR A 74 27.49 9.71 -1.40
C TYR A 74 27.64 10.61 -2.65
N ARG A 75 27.01 11.78 -2.67
CA ARG A 75 27.16 12.76 -3.75
C ARG A 75 28.60 13.27 -3.85
N SER A 76 29.24 13.56 -2.72
CA SER A 76 30.65 13.98 -2.67
C SER A 76 31.60 12.89 -3.16
N LEU A 77 31.37 11.62 -2.79
CA LEU A 77 32.15 10.50 -3.32
C LEU A 77 31.99 10.29 -4.82
N HIS A 78 30.75 10.39 -5.32
CA HIS A 78 30.48 10.29 -6.76
C HIS A 78 31.22 11.38 -7.54
N PHE A 79 31.28 12.59 -6.98
CA PHE A 79 32.03 13.71 -7.55
C PHE A 79 33.54 13.47 -7.56
N LEU A 80 34.08 12.91 -6.48
CA LEU A 80 35.50 12.53 -6.37
C LEU A 80 35.89 11.40 -7.35
N HIS A 81 34.96 10.50 -7.67
CA HIS A 81 35.20 9.42 -8.63
C HIS A 81 35.30 9.93 -10.08
N GLN A 82 34.58 11.01 -10.42
CA GLN A 82 34.64 11.65 -11.75
C GLN A 82 35.85 12.59 -11.93
N SER A 83 36.47 13.03 -10.84
CA SER A 83 37.56 14.01 -10.86
C SER A 83 38.96 13.39 -10.69
N ASN A 84 39.09 12.06 -10.72
CA ASN A 84 40.40 11.38 -10.71
C ASN A 84 40.94 11.18 -12.14
N PRO A 85 42.00 11.90 -12.58
CA PRO A 85 42.49 11.84 -13.95
C PRO A 85 43.54 10.74 -14.17
N GLN A 86 43.81 9.87 -13.20
CA GLN A 86 44.84 8.82 -13.29
C GLN A 86 44.26 7.44 -13.63
N ARG A 87 43.57 7.35 -14.77
CA ARG A 87 43.18 6.05 -15.37
C ARG A 87 43.45 6.00 -16.87
N HIS A 88 44.58 6.54 -17.32
CA HIS A 88 45.17 6.13 -18.59
C HIS A 88 46.71 6.18 -18.48
N SER A 89 47.29 5.01 -18.25
CA SER A 89 48.58 4.54 -18.78
C SER A 89 48.55 3.01 -18.73
#